data_AF-A0AAV6QAQ7-F1
#
_entry.id   AF-A0AAV6QAQ7-F1
#
_cell.length_a   1.000
_cell.length_b   1.000
_cell.length_c   1.000
_cell.angle_alpha   90.00
_cell.angle_beta   90.00
_cell.angle_gamma   90.00
#
_symmetry.space_group_name_H-M   'P 1'
#
loop_
_entity.id
_entity.type
_entity.pdbx_description
1 polymer ?
#
loop_
_entity_poly.entity_id
_entity_poly.type
_entity_poly.pdbx_seq_one_letter_code
_entity_poly.pdbx_strand_id
1 'polypeptide(L)'
;MTDVKVKKEVNLTDPAEIENRIKELCQQFPHGITDQVIQNDLPHLEPQQRAMALNKLLSLGQLDLLRNSSGLLYRMKDTQTSGKMKGSDNQEKLVYQVIEDAGNKGIWSRDSKQSPMVQRNSSFATSHEVWKYISELGISKVDLSMDDIETILNTLIYDGKVEMTVIAAKEGTVGSVDGQMKLYRGVNAIIHATGLVKTPCGLCPVFDDCHEGGEISPSNCIYMSEWLDF
;
A
#
# COMPACT_ATOMS: atom_id res chain seq x y z
N MET A 1 4.43 -46.51 -35.24
CA MET A 1 4.29 -46.21 -33.80
C MET A 1 4.20 -44.71 -33.69
N THR A 2 2.99 -44.20 -33.54
CA THR A 2 2.68 -42.76 -33.50
C THR A 2 2.59 -42.32 -32.05
N ASP A 3 3.49 -41.44 -31.64
CA ASP A 3 3.55 -40.87 -30.30
C ASP A 3 2.29 -40.03 -30.00
N VAL A 4 1.51 -40.52 -29.04
CA VAL A 4 0.36 -39.83 -28.47
C VAL A 4 0.89 -38.75 -27.53
N LYS A 5 0.80 -37.48 -27.95
CA LYS A 5 0.98 -36.33 -27.05
C LYS A 5 -0.16 -36.31 -26.04
N VAL A 6 0.10 -36.85 -24.86
CA VAL A 6 -0.76 -36.73 -23.68
C VAL A 6 -0.89 -35.24 -23.35
N LYS A 7 -2.08 -34.68 -23.58
CA LYS A 7 -2.47 -33.40 -23.02
C LYS A 7 -2.43 -33.57 -21.50
N LYS A 8 -1.51 -32.89 -20.81
CA LYS A 8 -1.56 -32.72 -19.36
C LYS A 8 -2.88 -32.00 -19.05
N GLU A 9 -3.85 -32.72 -18.52
CA GLU A 9 -4.96 -32.13 -17.80
C GLU A 9 -4.37 -31.39 -16.59
N VAL A 10 -4.51 -30.07 -16.58
CA VAL A 10 -4.03 -29.22 -15.50
C VAL A 10 -4.96 -29.43 -14.31
N ASN A 11 -4.44 -30.08 -13.27
CA ASN A 11 -5.16 -30.35 -12.05
C ASN A 11 -5.17 -29.05 -11.20
N LEU A 12 -6.14 -28.16 -11.44
CA LEU A 12 -6.30 -26.85 -10.79
C LEU A 12 -6.72 -26.96 -9.30
N THR A 13 -5.88 -27.57 -8.47
CA THR A 13 -6.11 -27.71 -7.01
C THR A 13 -4.95 -27.19 -6.14
N ASP A 14 -3.85 -26.75 -6.75
CA ASP A 14 -2.74 -26.13 -6.00
C ASP A 14 -3.08 -24.65 -5.68
N PRO A 15 -3.11 -24.25 -4.39
CA PRO A 15 -3.29 -22.86 -3.99
C PRO A 15 -2.36 -21.87 -4.70
N ALA A 16 -1.13 -22.28 -5.02
CA ALA A 16 -0.15 -21.41 -5.69
C ALA A 16 -0.51 -21.13 -7.16
N GLU A 17 -1.11 -22.10 -7.86
CA GLU A 17 -1.57 -21.91 -9.25
C GLU A 17 -2.79 -20.99 -9.30
N ILE A 18 -3.70 -21.09 -8.33
CA ILE A 18 -4.85 -20.20 -8.19
C ILE A 18 -4.39 -18.76 -7.97
N GLU A 19 -3.41 -18.56 -7.08
CA GLU A 19 -2.80 -17.25 -6.83
C GLU A 19 -2.16 -16.64 -8.08
N ASN A 20 -1.38 -17.43 -8.82
CA ASN A 20 -0.73 -16.97 -10.05
C ASN A 20 -1.76 -16.61 -11.12
N ARG A 21 -2.82 -17.39 -11.26
CA ARG A 21 -3.88 -17.11 -12.23
C ARG A 21 -4.65 -15.83 -11.89
N ILE A 22 -4.94 -15.58 -10.62
CA ILE A 22 -5.56 -14.33 -10.17
C ILE A 22 -4.65 -13.13 -10.47
N LYS A 23 -3.32 -13.26 -10.31
CA LYS A 23 -2.36 -12.21 -10.69
C LYS A 23 -2.40 -11.92 -12.19
N GLU A 24 -2.41 -12.95 -13.03
CA GLU A 24 -2.52 -12.80 -14.49
C GLU A 24 -3.80 -12.07 -14.89
N LEU A 25 -4.93 -12.39 -14.26
CA LEU A 25 -6.19 -11.69 -14.50
C LEU A 25 -6.12 -10.22 -14.09
N CYS A 26 -5.54 -9.92 -12.92
CA CYS A 26 -5.36 -8.54 -12.49
C CYS A 26 -4.40 -7.75 -13.41
N GLN A 27 -3.44 -8.41 -14.07
CA GLN A 27 -2.57 -7.77 -15.06
C GLN A 27 -3.29 -7.50 -16.39
N GLN A 28 -4.20 -8.39 -16.80
CA GLN A 28 -5.01 -8.22 -18.01
C GLN A 28 -6.04 -7.09 -17.88
N PHE A 29 -6.50 -6.81 -16.65
CA PHE A 29 -7.48 -5.75 -16.36
C PHE A 29 -6.89 -4.70 -15.40
N PRO A 30 -6.19 -3.67 -15.91
CA PRO A 30 -5.54 -2.64 -15.09
C PRO A 30 -6.48 -1.85 -14.18
N HIS A 31 -7.77 -1.80 -14.52
CA HIS A 31 -8.80 -1.12 -13.73
C HIS A 31 -9.38 -1.97 -12.59
N GLY A 32 -8.92 -3.22 -12.44
CA GLY A 32 -9.36 -4.17 -11.41
C GLY A 32 -10.37 -5.19 -11.93
N ILE A 33 -10.46 -6.31 -11.22
CA ILE A 33 -11.35 -7.44 -11.49
C ILE A 33 -12.36 -7.65 -10.35
N THR A 34 -13.56 -8.12 -10.66
CA THR A 34 -14.57 -8.52 -9.66
C THR A 34 -14.52 -10.02 -9.42
N ASP A 35 -15.10 -10.52 -8.31
CA ASP A 35 -15.20 -11.98 -8.08
C ASP A 35 -15.92 -12.71 -9.22
N GLN A 36 -16.85 -12.04 -9.92
CA GLN A 36 -17.53 -12.60 -11.09
C GLN A 36 -16.58 -12.86 -12.27
N VAL A 37 -15.59 -11.99 -12.49
CA VAL A 37 -14.57 -12.20 -13.53
C VAL A 37 -13.69 -13.40 -13.18
N ILE A 38 -13.32 -13.52 -11.90
CA ILE A 38 -12.54 -14.65 -11.40
C ILE A 38 -13.35 -15.95 -11.51
N GLN A 39 -14.63 -15.92 -11.15
CA GLN A 39 -15.52 -17.07 -11.26
C GLN A 39 -15.74 -17.52 -12.71
N ASN A 40 -15.78 -16.59 -13.67
CA ASN A 40 -15.93 -16.93 -15.09
C ASN A 40 -14.66 -17.56 -15.68
N ASP A 41 -13.48 -17.11 -15.28
CA ASP A 41 -12.20 -17.67 -15.73
C ASP A 41 -11.85 -18.98 -15.00
N LEU A 42 -12.29 -19.10 -13.75
CA LEU A 42 -12.08 -20.26 -12.89
C LEU A 42 -13.43 -20.84 -12.38
N PRO A 43 -14.27 -21.39 -13.26
CA PRO A 43 -15.62 -21.87 -12.91
C PRO A 43 -15.63 -23.13 -12.04
N HIS A 44 -14.51 -23.85 -11.98
CA HIS A 44 -14.36 -25.10 -11.22
C HIS A 44 -13.94 -24.89 -9.76
N LEU A 45 -13.65 -23.65 -9.34
CA LEU A 45 -13.18 -23.36 -7.98
C LEU A 45 -14.32 -22.98 -7.04
N GLU A 46 -14.30 -23.56 -5.85
CA GLU A 46 -15.25 -23.22 -4.78
C GLU A 46 -15.05 -21.76 -4.33
N PRO A 47 -16.13 -21.04 -3.95
CA PRO A 47 -16.04 -19.66 -3.47
C PRO A 47 -15.04 -19.47 -2.33
N GLN A 48 -14.91 -20.47 -1.45
CA GLN A 48 -13.97 -20.45 -0.34
C GLN A 48 -12.50 -20.43 -0.80
N GLN A 49 -12.16 -21.19 -1.85
CA GLN A 49 -10.78 -21.23 -2.37
C GLN A 49 -10.38 -19.90 -3.01
N ARG A 50 -11.32 -19.26 -3.74
CA ARG A 50 -11.09 -17.92 -4.30
C ARG A 50 -10.89 -16.88 -3.20
N ALA A 51 -11.73 -16.90 -2.17
CA ALA A 51 -11.61 -16.01 -1.03
C ALA A 51 -10.28 -16.21 -0.30
N MET A 52 -9.82 -17.45 -0.12
CA MET A 52 -8.52 -17.76 0.49
C MET A 52 -7.35 -17.21 -0.33
N ALA A 53 -7.36 -17.40 -1.65
CA ALA A 53 -6.31 -16.87 -2.53
C ALA A 53 -6.30 -15.33 -2.54
N LEU A 54 -7.47 -14.69 -2.64
CA LEU A 54 -7.61 -13.24 -2.58
C LEU A 54 -7.12 -12.67 -1.24
N ASN A 55 -7.55 -13.26 -0.12
CA ASN A 55 -7.13 -12.83 1.21
C ASN A 55 -5.61 -12.99 1.41
N LYS A 56 -5.01 -14.03 0.83
CA LYS A 56 -3.56 -14.22 0.86
C LYS A 56 -2.82 -13.19 0.00
N LEU A 57 -3.31 -12.89 -1.20
CA LEU A 57 -2.69 -11.87 -2.06
C LEU A 57 -2.84 -10.45 -1.49
N LEU A 58 -3.95 -10.18 -0.80
CA LEU A 58 -4.17 -8.96 -0.03
C LEU A 58 -3.23 -8.88 1.18
N SER A 59 -3.05 -9.98 1.93
CA SER A 59 -2.16 -10.00 3.10
C SER A 59 -0.68 -9.89 2.71
N LEU A 60 -0.29 -10.40 1.53
CA LEU A 60 1.03 -10.19 0.92
C LEU A 60 1.21 -8.77 0.34
N GLY A 61 0.16 -7.95 0.34
CA GLY A 61 0.19 -6.57 -0.18
C GLY A 61 0.39 -6.50 -1.69
N GLN A 62 0.00 -7.55 -2.43
CA GLN A 62 0.15 -7.62 -3.89
C GLN A 62 -1.11 -7.13 -4.62
N LEU A 63 -2.24 -7.03 -3.92
CA LEU A 63 -3.51 -6.51 -4.44
C LEU A 63 -4.02 -5.34 -3.59
N ASP A 64 -4.73 -4.41 -4.24
CA ASP A 64 -5.57 -3.41 -3.59
C ASP A 64 -7.04 -3.85 -3.65
N LEU A 65 -7.79 -3.63 -2.56
CA LEU A 65 -9.24 -3.80 -2.49
C LEU A 65 -9.92 -2.43 -2.67
N LEU A 66 -10.74 -2.31 -3.70
CA LEU A 66 -11.52 -1.11 -4.03
C LEU A 66 -13.01 -1.42 -3.98
N ARG A 67 -13.84 -0.39 -3.74
CA ARG A 67 -15.29 -0.50 -3.71
C ARG A 67 -15.92 0.42 -4.75
N ASN A 68 -16.77 -0.14 -5.61
CA ASN A 68 -17.61 0.61 -6.55
C ASN A 68 -19.10 0.42 -6.20
N SER A 69 -19.99 1.17 -6.86
CA SER A 69 -21.45 1.07 -6.70
C SER A 69 -22.02 -0.33 -6.99
N SER A 70 -21.29 -1.16 -7.74
CA SER A 70 -21.67 -2.52 -8.14
C SER A 70 -20.98 -3.65 -7.36
N GLY A 71 -20.06 -3.36 -6.42
CA GLY A 71 -19.39 -4.38 -5.62
C GLY A 71 -17.91 -4.11 -5.32
N LEU A 72 -17.20 -5.15 -4.89
CA LEU A 72 -15.76 -5.13 -4.60
C LEU A 72 -14.94 -5.37 -5.89
N LEU A 73 -13.84 -4.64 -6.01
CA LEU A 73 -12.87 -4.71 -7.11
C LEU A 73 -11.48 -5.00 -6.54
N TYR A 74 -10.76 -5.93 -7.16
CA TYR A 74 -9.39 -6.29 -6.80
C TYR A 74 -8.45 -5.86 -7.91
N ARG A 75 -7.38 -5.14 -7.60
CA ARG A 75 -6.42 -4.62 -8.59
C ARG A 75 -5.00 -4.99 -8.18
N MET A 76 -4.11 -5.26 -9.14
CA MET A 76 -2.67 -5.35 -8.84
C MET A 76 -2.20 -4.07 -8.16
N LYS A 77 -1.45 -4.21 -7.08
CA LYS A 77 -0.76 -3.09 -6.45
C LYS A 77 0.48 -2.76 -7.27
N ASP A 78 0.64 -1.51 -7.67
CA ASP A 78 1.86 -1.07 -8.34
C ASP A 78 3.06 -1.23 -7.41
N THR A 79 4.16 -1.80 -7.90
CA THR A 79 5.42 -1.99 -7.14
C THR A 79 5.95 -0.68 -6.52
N GLN A 80 5.53 0.48 -7.05
CA GLN A 80 5.86 1.81 -6.52
C GLN A 80 5.19 2.13 -5.16
N THR A 81 4.01 1.58 -4.86
CA THR A 81 3.30 1.83 -3.58
C THR A 81 3.65 0.82 -2.49
N SER A 82 4.25 -0.33 -2.83
CA SER A 82 4.61 -1.37 -1.84
C SER A 82 5.79 -0.96 -0.93
N GLY A 83 6.65 -0.05 -1.38
CA GLY A 83 7.73 0.53 -0.58
C GLY A 83 7.30 1.58 0.44
N LYS A 84 6.10 2.16 0.32
CA LYS A 84 5.65 3.27 1.17
C LYS A 84 5.26 2.85 2.60
N MET A 85 4.98 1.57 2.88
CA MET A 85 4.46 1.14 4.19
C MET A 85 5.22 -0.03 4.83
N LYS A 86 6.43 -0.33 4.36
CA LYS A 86 7.22 -1.45 4.89
C LYS A 86 7.61 -1.17 6.35
N GLY A 87 7.15 -2.01 7.28
CA GLY A 87 7.43 -1.89 8.73
C GLY A 87 6.38 -1.15 9.57
N SER A 88 5.30 -0.67 8.96
CA SER A 88 4.24 0.08 9.67
C SER A 88 3.19 -0.85 10.29
N ASP A 89 2.67 -0.48 11.48
CA ASP A 89 1.64 -1.25 12.18
C ASP A 89 0.30 -1.22 11.42
N ASN A 90 -0.58 -2.19 11.66
CA ASN A 90 -1.87 -2.32 11.00
C ASN A 90 -2.75 -1.07 11.17
N GLN A 91 -2.64 -0.37 12.31
CA GLN A 91 -3.38 0.87 12.57
C GLN A 91 -2.85 2.04 11.72
N GLU A 92 -1.53 2.20 11.64
CA GLU A 92 -0.89 3.21 10.80
C GLU A 92 -1.20 3.01 9.31
N LYS A 93 -1.27 1.74 8.85
CA LYS A 93 -1.70 1.39 7.49
C LYS A 93 -3.11 1.88 7.18
N LEU A 94 -4.04 1.70 8.11
CA LEU A 94 -5.42 2.16 7.93
C LEU A 94 -5.50 3.69 7.93
N VAL A 95 -4.83 4.35 8.88
CA VAL A 95 -4.76 5.82 8.93
C VAL A 95 -4.22 6.38 7.62
N TYR A 96 -3.11 5.84 7.13
CA TYR A 96 -2.50 6.28 5.88
C TYR A 96 -3.43 6.04 4.68
N GLN A 97 -4.11 4.89 4.63
CA GLN A 97 -5.07 4.58 3.56
C GLN A 97 -6.22 5.60 3.50
N VAL A 98 -6.76 6.04 4.64
CA VAL A 98 -7.81 7.08 4.67
C VAL A 98 -7.31 8.40 4.09
N ILE A 99 -6.10 8.79 4.46
CA ILE A 99 -5.48 10.03 3.99
C ILE A 99 -5.17 9.94 2.50
N GLU A 100 -4.72 8.79 2.02
CA GLU A 100 -4.47 8.53 0.61
C GLU A 100 -5.79 8.52 -0.19
N ASP A 101 -6.86 7.93 0.34
CA ASP A 101 -8.19 7.95 -0.25
C ASP A 101 -8.78 9.37 -0.31
N ALA A 102 -8.58 10.18 0.73
CA ALA A 102 -8.92 11.60 0.71
C ALA A 102 -8.12 12.36 -0.37
N GLY A 103 -6.83 12.07 -0.49
CA GLY A 103 -5.97 12.57 -1.57
C GLY A 103 -6.45 12.16 -2.96
N ASN A 104 -6.91 10.92 -3.11
CA ASN A 104 -7.36 10.34 -4.38
C ASN A 104 -8.76 10.82 -4.81
N LYS A 105 -9.63 11.25 -3.89
CA LYS A 105 -10.93 11.88 -4.23
C LYS A 105 -10.76 13.12 -5.12
N GLY A 106 -9.69 13.88 -4.91
CA GLY A 106 -9.31 15.00 -5.79
C GLY A 106 -8.81 14.57 -7.18
N ILE A 107 -8.30 13.34 -7.32
CA ILE A 107 -7.77 12.78 -8.57
C ILE A 107 -8.89 12.12 -9.39
N TRP A 108 -9.87 11.47 -8.75
CA TRP A 108 -10.96 10.75 -9.41
C TRP A 108 -12.18 11.60 -9.74
N SER A 109 -12.23 12.85 -9.25
CA SER A 109 -13.16 13.86 -9.74
C SER A 109 -12.73 14.30 -11.15
N ARG A 110 -13.02 13.46 -12.16
CA ARG A 110 -12.75 13.67 -13.60
C ARG A 110 -13.58 14.81 -14.22
N ASP A 111 -14.05 15.76 -13.41
CA ASP A 111 -14.55 17.02 -13.92
C ASP A 111 -13.35 17.93 -14.20
N SER A 112 -12.90 17.92 -15.46
CA SER A 112 -11.77 18.71 -15.99
C SER A 112 -11.92 20.24 -15.90
N LYS A 113 -12.77 20.74 -15.00
CA LYS A 113 -13.07 22.16 -14.76
C LYS A 113 -12.82 22.61 -13.32
N GLN A 114 -12.43 21.73 -12.40
CA GLN A 114 -12.11 22.15 -11.03
C GLN A 114 -10.79 22.93 -10.98
N SER A 115 -10.79 24.04 -10.24
CA SER A 115 -9.59 24.85 -10.00
C SER A 115 -8.55 24.04 -9.23
N PRO A 116 -7.24 24.20 -9.52
CA PRO A 116 -6.16 23.53 -8.79
C PRO A 116 -6.25 23.71 -7.26
N MET A 117 -6.78 24.86 -6.80
CA MET A 117 -6.98 25.11 -5.37
C MET A 117 -8.07 24.23 -4.77
N VAL A 118 -9.15 23.95 -5.51
CA VAL A 118 -10.24 23.07 -5.05
C VAL A 118 -9.74 21.64 -4.98
N GLN A 119 -8.98 21.20 -5.99
CA GLN A 119 -8.36 19.87 -5.99
C GLN A 119 -7.41 19.71 -4.79
N ARG A 120 -6.56 20.71 -4.53
CA ARG A 120 -5.68 20.73 -3.35
C ARG A 120 -6.48 20.65 -2.05
N ASN A 121 -7.50 21.48 -1.89
CA ASN A 121 -8.30 21.50 -0.66
C ASN A 121 -9.02 20.16 -0.43
N SER A 122 -9.48 19.50 -1.49
CA SER A 122 -10.15 18.19 -1.40
C SER A 122 -9.23 17.04 -0.98
N SER A 123 -7.90 17.24 -1.07
CA SER A 123 -6.91 16.23 -0.66
C SER A 123 -6.61 16.22 0.84
N PHE A 124 -7.15 17.18 1.60
CA PHE A 124 -6.99 17.24 3.05
C PHE A 124 -8.10 16.48 3.77
N ALA A 125 -7.75 15.86 4.90
CA ALA A 125 -8.65 15.26 5.85
C ALA A 125 -8.41 15.83 7.26
N THR A 126 -9.45 15.94 8.07
CA THR A 126 -9.35 16.34 9.48
C THR A 126 -9.01 15.14 10.37
N SER A 127 -8.41 15.37 11.56
CA SER A 127 -8.19 14.29 12.56
C SER A 127 -9.49 13.55 12.88
N HIS A 128 -10.61 14.28 12.94
CA HIS A 128 -11.91 13.72 13.27
C HIS A 128 -12.46 12.80 12.17
N GLU A 129 -12.31 13.17 10.89
CA GLU A 129 -12.72 12.31 9.78
C GLU A 129 -11.91 11.01 9.72
N VAL A 130 -10.60 11.11 9.97
CA VAL A 130 -9.71 9.95 10.03
C VAL A 130 -10.13 9.02 11.17
N TRP A 131 -10.32 9.56 12.37
CA TRP A 131 -10.81 8.82 13.53
C TRP A 131 -12.15 8.13 13.25
N LYS A 132 -13.14 8.89 12.75
CA LYS A 132 -14.48 8.38 12.46
C LYS A 132 -14.45 7.21 11.50
N TYR A 133 -13.67 7.31 10.42
CA TYR A 133 -13.56 6.22 9.45
C TYR A 133 -12.96 4.96 10.07
N ILE A 134 -11.90 5.09 10.87
CA ILE A 134 -11.23 3.94 11.51
C ILE A 134 -12.16 3.29 12.53
N SER A 135 -12.91 4.08 13.30
CA SER A 135 -13.93 3.57 14.22
C SER A 135 -15.05 2.84 13.49
N GLU A 136 -15.53 3.37 12.37
CA GLU A 136 -16.59 2.75 11.56
C GLU A 136 -16.16 1.45 10.87
N LEU A 137 -14.87 1.30 10.55
CA LEU A 137 -14.33 0.06 9.98
C LEU A 137 -14.40 -1.14 10.94
N GLY A 138 -14.44 -0.91 12.26
CA GLY A 138 -14.61 -1.96 13.26
C GLY A 138 -13.47 -3.01 13.29
N ILE A 139 -12.28 -2.65 12.81
CA ILE A 139 -11.13 -3.58 12.69
C ILE A 139 -10.40 -3.74 14.04
N SER A 140 -10.38 -2.69 14.86
CA SER A 140 -9.78 -2.73 16.20
C SER A 140 -10.79 -3.25 17.22
N LYS A 141 -10.37 -4.20 18.07
CA LYS A 141 -11.13 -4.62 19.27
C LYS A 141 -11.04 -3.59 20.40
N VAL A 142 -10.11 -2.65 20.30
CA VAL A 142 -9.86 -1.59 21.28
C VAL A 142 -10.38 -0.28 20.71
N ASP A 143 -11.18 0.43 21.51
CA ASP A 143 -11.65 1.77 21.18
C ASP A 143 -10.45 2.72 21.07
N LEU A 144 -10.19 3.22 19.87
CA LEU A 144 -9.16 4.21 19.62
C LEU A 144 -9.70 5.59 20.00
N SER A 145 -9.00 6.31 20.86
CA SER A 145 -9.35 7.69 21.17
C SER A 145 -8.89 8.65 20.06
N MET A 146 -9.38 9.89 20.11
CA MET A 146 -8.93 10.92 19.17
C MET A 146 -7.43 11.24 19.34
N ASP A 147 -6.92 11.21 20.57
CA ASP A 147 -5.51 11.46 20.89
C ASP A 147 -4.59 10.36 20.34
N ASP A 148 -5.05 9.11 20.33
CA ASP A 148 -4.31 8.00 19.73
C ASP A 148 -4.16 8.20 18.22
N ILE A 149 -5.21 8.68 17.55
CA ILE A 149 -5.17 8.99 16.12
C ILE A 149 -4.22 10.15 15.85
N GLU A 150 -4.22 11.20 16.66
CA GLU A 150 -3.25 12.29 16.50
C GLU A 150 -1.80 11.81 16.67
N THR A 151 -1.57 10.88 17.60
CA THR A 151 -0.24 10.28 17.79
C THR A 151 0.20 9.48 16.57
N ILE A 152 -0.70 8.67 15.99
CA ILE A 152 -0.42 7.93 14.75
C ILE A 152 -0.22 8.89 13.56
N LEU A 153 -0.99 9.97 13.48
CA LEU A 153 -0.78 10.99 12.45
C LEU A 153 0.60 11.63 12.57
N ASN A 154 1.09 11.84 13.80
CA ASN A 154 2.45 12.34 14.03
C ASN A 154 3.53 11.33 13.59
N THR A 155 3.35 10.02 13.81
CA THR A 155 4.31 9.03 13.30
C THR A 155 4.40 9.07 11.78
N LEU A 156 3.27 9.19 11.09
CA LEU A 156 3.23 9.33 9.61
C LEU A 156 3.88 10.63 9.09
N ILE A 157 3.85 11.71 9.89
CA ILE A 157 4.57 12.94 9.58
C ILE A 157 6.08 12.72 9.73
N TYR A 158 6.54 12.06 10.80
CA TYR A 158 7.95 11.75 11.00
C TYR A 158 8.51 10.80 9.94
N ASP A 159 7.68 9.88 9.44
CA ASP A 159 7.97 9.02 8.29
C ASP A 159 8.05 9.78 6.95
N GLY A 160 7.68 11.07 6.91
CA GLY A 160 7.67 11.89 5.71
C GLY A 160 6.58 11.53 4.70
N LYS A 161 5.50 10.87 5.16
CA LYS A 161 4.40 10.38 4.30
C LYS A 161 3.18 11.29 4.31
N VAL A 162 3.02 12.08 5.36
CA VAL A 162 1.88 12.99 5.56
C VAL A 162 2.40 14.39 5.90
N GLU A 163 1.74 15.42 5.39
CA GLU A 163 1.94 16.80 5.85
C GLU A 163 0.71 17.29 6.63
N MET A 164 0.94 18.22 7.57
CA MET A 164 -0.09 18.84 8.39
C MET A 164 -0.14 20.35 8.12
N THR A 165 -1.35 20.91 8.04
CA THR A 165 -1.60 22.36 8.03
C THR A 165 -2.62 22.69 9.11
N VAL A 166 -2.40 23.80 9.83
CA VAL A 166 -3.36 24.32 10.81
C VAL A 166 -4.12 25.49 10.23
N ILE A 167 -5.44 25.48 10.35
CA ILE A 167 -6.32 26.57 9.91
C ILE A 167 -7.13 27.10 11.09
N ALA A 168 -7.55 28.36 11.00
CA ALA A 168 -8.54 28.91 11.93
C ALA A 168 -9.90 28.24 11.68
N ALA A 169 -10.53 27.77 12.74
CA ALA A 169 -11.86 27.17 12.72
C ALA A 169 -12.80 27.97 13.60
N LYS A 170 -14.07 28.04 13.21
CA LYS A 170 -15.09 28.64 14.07
C LYS A 170 -15.20 27.81 15.35
N GLU A 171 -15.26 28.50 16.48
CA GLU A 171 -15.44 27.89 17.79
C GLU A 171 -16.68 26.98 17.78
N GLY A 172 -16.53 25.73 18.25
CA GLY A 172 -17.57 24.71 18.20
C GLY A 172 -17.64 23.85 16.93
N THR A 173 -16.74 24.05 15.95
CA THR A 173 -16.60 23.10 14.83
C THR A 173 -16.01 21.78 15.34
N VAL A 174 -16.60 20.64 14.96
CA VAL A 174 -16.15 19.31 15.40
C VAL A 174 -14.70 19.07 14.93
N GLY A 175 -13.81 18.74 15.88
CA GLY A 175 -12.39 18.58 15.62
C GLY A 175 -11.57 19.88 15.66
N SER A 176 -12.17 20.99 16.09
CA SER A 176 -11.47 22.23 16.44
C SER A 176 -11.01 22.19 17.89
N VAL A 177 -9.76 22.58 18.14
CA VAL A 177 -9.17 22.79 19.47
C VAL A 177 -8.73 24.25 19.54
N ASP A 178 -9.20 24.99 20.55
CA ASP A 178 -8.88 26.42 20.75
C ASP A 178 -9.11 27.31 19.52
N GLY A 179 -10.15 27.02 18.73
CA GLY A 179 -10.46 27.76 17.49
C GLY A 179 -9.53 27.44 16.33
N GLN A 180 -8.77 26.34 16.41
CA GLN A 180 -7.87 25.86 15.36
C GLN A 180 -8.25 24.44 14.94
N MET A 181 -8.08 24.13 13.65
CA MET A 181 -8.32 22.80 13.10
C MET A 181 -7.09 22.32 12.34
N LYS A 182 -6.70 21.07 12.59
CA LYS A 182 -5.59 20.39 11.91
C LYS A 182 -6.11 19.64 10.68
N LEU A 183 -5.42 19.83 9.56
CA LEU A 183 -5.68 19.19 8.29
C LEU A 183 -4.45 18.39 7.87
N TYR A 184 -4.67 17.17 7.37
CA TYR A 184 -3.65 16.21 7.00
C TYR A 184 -3.82 15.81 5.54
N ARG A 185 -2.71 15.67 4.81
CA ARG A 185 -2.74 15.09 3.46
C ARG A 185 -1.51 14.25 3.16
N GLY A 186 -1.70 13.24 2.33
CA GLY A 186 -0.62 12.38 1.88
C GLY A 186 0.32 13.13 0.94
N VAL A 187 1.62 12.91 1.11
CA VAL A 187 2.67 13.49 0.27
C VAL A 187 3.55 12.40 -0.33
N ASN A 188 4.09 12.68 -1.50
CA ASN A 188 5.11 11.83 -2.08
C ASN A 188 6.49 12.28 -1.58
N ALA A 189 7.39 11.32 -1.39
CA ALA A 189 8.80 11.63 -1.13
C ALA A 189 9.32 12.54 -2.25
N ILE A 190 9.98 13.63 -1.85
CA ILE A 190 10.49 14.66 -2.78
C ILE A 190 11.55 14.06 -3.71
N ILE A 191 12.35 13.14 -3.18
CA ILE A 191 13.42 12.45 -3.87
C ILE A 191 13.30 10.94 -3.67
N HIS A 192 13.68 10.17 -4.69
CA HIS A 192 13.81 8.73 -4.57
C HIS A 192 15.05 8.36 -3.74
N ALA A 193 15.08 7.13 -3.23
CA ALA A 193 16.26 6.56 -2.59
C ALA A 193 17.49 6.72 -3.49
N THR A 194 18.56 7.27 -2.92
CA THR A 194 19.79 7.60 -3.64
C THR A 194 20.52 6.34 -4.11
N GLY A 195 21.45 6.47 -5.06
CA GLY A 195 22.22 5.33 -5.55
C GLY A 195 23.07 4.66 -4.47
N LEU A 196 23.51 5.41 -3.46
CA LEU A 196 24.38 4.92 -2.40
C LEU A 196 23.70 3.82 -1.57
N VAL A 197 22.43 4.03 -1.17
CA VAL A 197 21.67 3.03 -0.40
C VAL A 197 21.22 1.83 -1.24
N LYS A 198 21.41 1.87 -2.57
CA LYS A 198 21.15 0.73 -3.46
C LYS A 198 22.35 -0.21 -3.60
N THR A 199 23.48 0.16 -3.00
CA THR A 199 24.71 -0.65 -3.00
C THR A 199 25.04 -1.08 -1.58
N PRO A 200 25.59 -2.29 -1.37
CA PRO A 200 25.86 -2.81 -0.02
C PRO A 200 26.86 -1.94 0.75
N CYS A 201 27.76 -1.22 0.06
CA CYS A 201 28.71 -0.32 0.70
C CYS A 201 28.05 0.89 1.39
N GLY A 202 26.90 1.39 0.89
CA GLY A 202 26.19 2.51 1.50
C GLY A 202 25.49 2.19 2.81
N LEU A 203 25.40 0.91 3.18
CA LEU A 203 24.78 0.40 4.41
C LEU A 203 25.75 -0.51 5.19
N CYS A 204 27.03 -0.56 4.79
CA CYS A 204 28.00 -1.49 5.36
C CYS A 204 28.35 -1.09 6.80
N PRO A 205 28.16 -1.97 7.80
CA PRO A 205 28.44 -1.65 9.19
C PRO A 205 29.94 -1.59 9.52
N VAL A 206 30.78 -2.16 8.65
CA VAL A 206 32.25 -2.21 8.77
C VAL A 206 32.93 -1.46 7.61
N PHE A 207 32.27 -0.41 7.12
CA PHE A 207 32.75 0.37 5.96
C PHE A 207 34.15 0.94 6.20
N ASP A 208 34.40 1.49 7.39
CA ASP A 208 35.65 2.18 7.73
C ASP A 208 36.86 1.23 7.82
N ASP A 209 36.62 -0.07 8.05
CA ASP A 209 37.66 -1.09 8.16
C ASP A 209 38.02 -1.74 6.82
N CYS A 210 37.29 -1.42 5.74
CA CYS A 210 37.44 -2.07 4.44
C CYS A 210 38.53 -1.40 3.58
N HIS A 211 39.60 -2.12 3.29
CA HIS A 211 40.68 -1.64 2.42
C HIS A 211 41.35 -2.76 1.60
N GLU A 212 42.09 -2.37 0.56
CA GLU A 212 42.82 -3.34 -0.26
C GLU A 212 43.90 -4.06 0.57
N GLY A 213 43.98 -5.39 0.43
CA GLY A 213 44.93 -6.24 1.16
C GLY A 213 44.65 -6.44 2.64
N GLY A 214 43.55 -5.91 3.18
CA GLY A 214 43.10 -6.13 4.55
C GLY A 214 42.36 -7.46 4.75
N GLU A 215 42.08 -7.82 6.01
CA GLU A 215 41.20 -8.94 6.34
C GLU A 215 39.78 -8.69 5.81
N ILE A 216 39.29 -7.45 6.00
CA ILE A 216 38.06 -6.93 5.40
C ILE A 216 38.45 -6.16 4.13
N SER A 217 38.12 -6.70 2.96
CA SER A 217 38.48 -6.09 1.68
C SER A 217 37.37 -6.22 0.65
N PRO A 218 37.36 -5.37 -0.39
CA PRO A 218 36.37 -5.49 -1.47
C PRO A 218 36.46 -6.82 -2.22
N SER A 219 37.65 -7.44 -2.31
CA SER A 219 37.88 -8.67 -3.08
C SER A 219 37.37 -9.94 -2.38
N ASN A 220 37.16 -9.90 -1.06
CA ASN A 220 36.63 -11.01 -0.26
C ASN A 220 35.34 -10.65 0.50
N CYS A 221 34.65 -9.57 0.09
CA CYS A 221 33.49 -9.03 0.80
C CYS A 221 32.25 -9.92 0.68
N ILE A 222 31.80 -10.48 1.80
CA ILE A 222 30.57 -11.31 1.86
C ILE A 222 29.32 -10.54 1.44
N TYR A 223 29.19 -9.27 1.85
CA TYR A 223 28.00 -8.45 1.55
C TYR A 223 27.86 -8.17 0.06
N MET A 224 28.98 -8.04 -0.66
CA MET A 224 28.97 -7.81 -2.10
C MET A 224 28.65 -9.09 -2.86
N SER A 225 29.25 -10.22 -2.47
CA SER A 225 28.96 -11.52 -3.08
C SER A 225 27.49 -11.90 -2.93
N GLU A 226 26.95 -11.83 -1.71
CA GLU A 226 25.52 -12.11 -1.46
C GLU A 226 24.60 -11.18 -2.25
N TRP A 227 24.95 -9.90 -2.39
CA TRP A 227 24.14 -8.94 -3.13
C TRP A 227 24.15 -9.19 -4.65
N LEU A 228 25.23 -9.72 -5.22
CA LEU A 228 25.35 -10.02 -6.65
C LEU A 228 24.73 -11.37 -7.05
N ASP A 229 24.45 -12.26 -6.09
CA ASP A 229 23.92 -13.60 -6.34
C ASP A 229 22.39 -13.64 -6.60
N PHE A 230 21.68 -12.50 -6.48
CA PHE A 230 20.24 -12.35 -6.73
C PHE A 230 19.93 -11.50 -7.96
#